data_AF-A0A7V4FKL9-F1
#
_entry.id   AF-A0A7V4FKL9-F1
#
_cell.length_a   1.000
_cell.length_b   1.000
_cell.length_c   1.000
_cell.angle_alpha   90.00
_cell.angle_beta   90.00
_cell.angle_gamma   90.00
#
_symmetry.space_group_name_H-M   'P 1'
#
loop_
_entity.id
_entity.type
_entity.pdbx_description
1 polymer ?
#
loop_
_entity_poly.entity_id
_entity_poly.type
_entity_poly.pdbx_seq_one_letter_code
_entity_poly.pdbx_strand_id
1 'polypeptide(L)'
;EQLEKNYKKELQLNKMKSDFLANISHEIRTPYNGLIGYSDIIDDCIANQDYESLQELTSAMKEVMGRALNLFTNLVEVSQIEAGEVEIEKVELNCNQVLNKIYNKRLLDAQKKNVEFKLDLCSSELFIEIDWVKLERIIDVLIDNSIKYTSKGYVSISTKEIDNNVCIYITDTGIGFDKSQTERLLAPFTQEVEGYTRPYEGVGLGLTVAYKLTKLLGGNFEISSEKNKGTEVKISFPKINGNKSNTALEIL
;
A
#
# COMPACT_ATOMS: atom_id res chain seq x y z
N GLU A 1 -26.38 19.57 -21.81
CA GLU A 1 -24.94 19.24 -21.90
C GLU A 1 -24.28 18.92 -20.56
N GLN A 2 -24.20 19.85 -19.58
CA GLN A 2 -23.55 19.55 -18.28
C GLN A 2 -24.22 18.42 -17.47
N LEU A 3 -25.56 18.36 -17.47
CA LEU A 3 -26.32 17.29 -16.79
C LEU A 3 -26.04 15.92 -17.42
N GLU A 4 -25.95 15.87 -18.76
CA GLU A 4 -25.67 14.63 -19.50
C GLU A 4 -24.22 14.17 -19.28
N LYS A 5 -23.28 15.11 -19.18
CA LYS A 5 -21.88 14.84 -18.83
C LYS A 5 -21.76 14.29 -17.40
N ASN A 6 -22.47 14.89 -16.44
CA ASN A 6 -22.51 14.41 -15.05
C ASN A 6 -23.14 13.01 -14.97
N TYR A 7 -24.26 12.78 -15.66
CA TYR A 7 -24.94 11.48 -15.69
C TYR A 7 -24.06 10.37 -16.30
N LYS A 8 -23.35 10.66 -17.41
CA LYS A 8 -22.39 9.71 -17.99
C LYS A 8 -21.24 9.40 -17.03
N LYS A 9 -20.73 10.40 -16.29
CA LYS A 9 -19.68 10.20 -15.29
C LYS A 9 -20.17 9.34 -14.12
N GLU A 10 -21.40 9.55 -13.66
CA GLU A 10 -22.01 8.78 -12.59
C GLU A 10 -22.27 7.31 -12.99
N LEU A 11 -22.76 7.07 -14.22
CA LEU A 11 -22.91 5.73 -14.77
C LEU A 11 -21.57 4.99 -14.87
N GLN A 12 -20.51 5.68 -15.30
CA GLN A 12 -19.16 5.09 -15.34
C GLN A 12 -18.66 4.72 -13.95
N LEU A 13 -18.86 5.60 -12.95
CA LEU A 13 -18.50 5.32 -11.55
C LEU A 13 -19.28 4.12 -10.98
N ASN A 14 -20.58 4.05 -11.22
CA ASN A 14 -21.40 2.91 -10.76
C ASN A 14 -20.98 1.59 -11.41
N LYS A 15 -20.62 1.62 -12.70
CA LYS A 15 -20.09 0.44 -13.38
C LYS A 15 -18.74 0.02 -12.79
N MET A 16 -17.81 0.95 -12.61
CA MET A 16 -16.51 0.68 -11.98
C MET A 16 -16.68 0.09 -10.58
N LYS A 17 -17.60 0.63 -9.78
CA LYS A 17 -17.93 0.11 -8.44
C LYS A 17 -18.45 -1.33 -8.50
N SER A 18 -19.33 -1.62 -9.46
CA SER A 18 -19.91 -2.97 -9.63
C SER A 18 -18.86 -3.98 -10.09
N ASP A 19 -18.06 -3.62 -11.09
CA ASP A 19 -16.98 -4.47 -11.64
C ASP A 19 -15.94 -4.77 -10.54
N PHE A 20 -15.62 -3.79 -9.71
CA PHE A 20 -14.74 -3.98 -8.57
C PHE A 20 -15.31 -4.91 -7.50
N LEU A 21 -16.58 -4.74 -7.11
CA LEU A 21 -17.20 -5.63 -6.13
C LEU A 21 -17.24 -7.09 -6.62
N ALA A 22 -17.45 -7.29 -7.92
CA ALA A 22 -17.35 -8.61 -8.53
C ALA A 22 -15.92 -9.17 -8.44
N ASN A 23 -14.91 -8.37 -8.77
CA ASN A 23 -13.50 -8.79 -8.69
C ASN A 23 -13.07 -9.09 -7.26
N ILE A 24 -13.45 -8.26 -6.29
CA ILE A 24 -13.24 -8.52 -4.86
C ILE A 24 -13.87 -9.84 -4.44
N SER A 25 -15.10 -10.11 -4.88
CA SER A 25 -15.78 -11.36 -4.56
C SER A 25 -15.00 -12.58 -5.08
N HIS A 26 -14.41 -12.48 -6.27
CA HIS A 26 -13.53 -13.52 -6.82
C HIS A 26 -12.23 -13.66 -6.03
N GLU A 27 -11.58 -12.55 -5.71
CA GLU A 27 -10.30 -12.49 -5.00
C GLU A 27 -10.41 -12.92 -3.52
N ILE A 28 -11.60 -12.84 -2.92
CA ILE A 28 -11.91 -13.43 -1.61
C ILE A 28 -12.23 -14.93 -1.73
N ARG A 29 -12.94 -15.33 -2.80
CA ARG A 29 -13.32 -16.74 -2.99
C ARG A 29 -12.12 -17.64 -3.24
N THR A 30 -11.13 -17.19 -4.00
CA THR A 30 -9.91 -17.96 -4.31
C THR A 30 -9.15 -18.43 -3.05
N PRO A 31 -8.73 -17.54 -2.12
CA PRO A 31 -8.05 -17.96 -0.90
C PRO A 31 -8.95 -18.80 0.00
N TYR A 32 -10.26 -18.51 0.04
CA TYR A 32 -11.21 -19.31 0.82
C TYR A 32 -11.35 -20.75 0.30
N ASN A 33 -11.44 -20.94 -1.01
CA ASN A 33 -11.45 -22.26 -1.62
C ASN A 33 -10.10 -22.96 -1.44
N GLY A 34 -9.00 -22.21 -1.47
CA GLY A 34 -7.67 -22.69 -1.14
C GLY A 34 -7.60 -23.26 0.28
N LEU A 35 -8.20 -22.61 1.28
CA LEU A 35 -8.27 -23.13 2.65
C LEU A 35 -8.97 -24.48 2.74
N ILE A 36 -10.08 -24.65 2.01
CA ILE A 36 -10.82 -25.92 2.02
C ILE A 36 -9.93 -27.03 1.44
N GLY A 37 -9.31 -26.79 0.28
CA GLY A 37 -8.41 -27.77 -0.32
C GLY A 37 -7.14 -28.04 0.51
N TYR A 38 -6.60 -27.02 1.18
CA TYR A 38 -5.49 -27.21 2.12
C TYR A 38 -5.89 -28.03 3.34
N SER A 39 -7.15 -27.92 3.82
CA SER A 39 -7.65 -28.77 4.90
C SER A 39 -7.64 -30.25 4.50
N ASP A 40 -8.09 -30.57 3.27
CA ASP A 40 -8.08 -31.95 2.77
C ASP A 40 -6.64 -32.49 2.67
N ILE A 41 -5.69 -31.68 2.19
CA ILE A 41 -4.28 -32.07 2.10
C ILE A 41 -3.64 -32.22 3.49
N ILE A 42 -4.02 -31.39 4.47
CA ILE A 42 -3.57 -31.52 5.86
C ILE A 42 -3.99 -32.88 6.42
N ASP A 43 -5.26 -33.27 6.22
CA ASP A 43 -5.78 -34.55 6.71
C ASP A 43 -5.00 -35.72 6.09
N ASP A 44 -4.68 -35.65 4.79
CA ASP A 44 -3.85 -36.63 4.10
C ASP A 44 -2.41 -36.67 4.61
N CYS A 45 -1.77 -35.51 4.84
CA CYS A 45 -0.42 -35.43 5.40
C CYS A 45 -0.36 -36.03 6.81
N ILE A 46 -1.36 -35.75 7.65
CA ILE A 46 -1.46 -36.32 9.01
C ILE A 46 -1.63 -37.84 8.94
N ALA A 47 -2.51 -38.35 8.06
CA ALA A 47 -2.73 -39.78 7.90
C ALA A 47 -1.45 -40.53 7.44
N ASN A 48 -0.63 -39.89 6.61
CA ASN A 48 0.60 -40.45 6.07
C ASN A 48 1.86 -40.12 6.90
N GLN A 49 1.73 -39.39 8.01
CA GLN A 49 2.86 -38.93 8.86
C GLN A 49 3.89 -38.06 8.11
N ASP A 50 3.45 -37.31 7.09
CA ASP A 50 4.27 -36.39 6.30
C ASP A 50 4.31 -34.99 6.93
N TYR A 51 5.10 -34.85 7.98
CA TYR A 51 5.19 -33.60 8.76
C TYR A 51 5.99 -32.50 8.08
N GLU A 52 6.84 -32.82 7.10
CA GLU A 52 7.62 -31.83 6.34
C GLU A 52 6.69 -31.07 5.39
N SER A 53 5.91 -31.79 4.59
CA SER A 53 4.88 -31.20 3.73
C SER A 53 3.84 -30.41 4.54
N LEU A 54 3.49 -30.86 5.75
CA LEU A 54 2.59 -30.14 6.64
C LEU A 54 3.13 -28.75 7.02
N GLN A 55 4.45 -28.64 7.25
CA GLN A 55 5.07 -27.38 7.63
C GLN A 55 5.10 -26.38 6.47
N GLU A 56 5.39 -26.85 5.26
CA GLU A 56 5.31 -26.05 4.03
C GLU A 56 3.87 -25.59 3.75
N LEU A 57 2.90 -26.50 3.88
CA LEU A 57 1.49 -26.25 3.64
C LEU A 57 0.93 -25.19 4.59
N THR A 58 1.25 -25.30 5.88
CA THR A 58 0.83 -24.31 6.88
C THR A 58 1.47 -22.94 6.65
N SER A 59 2.70 -22.89 6.12
CA SER A 59 3.33 -21.63 5.69
C SER A 59 2.60 -21.02 4.49
N ALA A 60 2.28 -21.81 3.46
CA ALA A 60 1.53 -21.37 2.30
C ALA A 60 0.12 -20.87 2.68
N MET A 61 -0.58 -21.56 3.57
CA MET A 61 -1.87 -21.12 4.11
C MET A 61 -1.78 -19.77 4.81
N LYS A 62 -0.76 -19.55 5.66
CA LYS A 62 -0.55 -18.27 6.33
C LYS A 62 -0.35 -17.13 5.34
N GLU A 63 0.40 -17.37 4.27
CA GLU A 63 0.61 -16.37 3.21
C GLU A 63 -0.70 -16.04 2.47
N VAL A 64 -1.45 -17.06 2.07
CA VAL A 64 -2.75 -16.90 1.39
C VAL A 64 -3.74 -16.13 2.28
N MET A 65 -3.83 -16.49 3.57
CA MET A 65 -4.71 -15.82 4.53
C MET A 65 -4.28 -14.40 4.85
N GLY A 66 -2.97 -14.16 4.96
CA GLY A 66 -2.43 -12.82 5.14
C GLY A 66 -2.78 -11.90 3.97
N ARG A 67 -2.68 -12.41 2.72
CA ARG A 67 -3.11 -11.67 1.52
C ARG A 67 -4.61 -11.35 1.54
N ALA A 68 -5.45 -12.34 1.87
CA ALA A 68 -6.89 -12.15 1.95
C ALA A 68 -7.29 -11.13 3.02
N LEU A 69 -6.66 -11.20 4.20
CA LEU A 69 -6.89 -10.24 5.28
C LEU A 69 -6.48 -8.83 4.86
N ASN A 70 -5.30 -8.66 4.24
CA ASN A 70 -4.87 -7.36 3.73
C ASN A 70 -5.84 -6.79 2.70
N LEU A 71 -6.38 -7.63 1.82
CA LEU A 71 -7.39 -7.23 0.86
C LEU A 71 -8.65 -6.70 1.56
N PHE A 72 -9.15 -7.44 2.55
CA PHE A 72 -10.32 -7.05 3.33
C PHE A 72 -10.09 -5.75 4.11
N THR A 73 -8.94 -5.61 4.77
CA THR A 73 -8.55 -4.38 5.49
C THR A 73 -8.54 -3.17 4.56
N ASN A 74 -7.90 -3.29 3.39
CA ASN A 74 -7.85 -2.20 2.41
C ASN A 74 -9.25 -1.84 1.89
N LEU A 75 -10.14 -2.81 1.72
CA LEU A 75 -11.53 -2.59 1.28
C LEU A 75 -12.32 -1.80 2.32
N VAL A 76 -12.21 -2.18 3.60
CA VAL A 76 -12.86 -1.48 4.71
C VAL A 76 -12.34 -0.05 4.82
N GLU A 77 -11.02 0.14 4.76
CA GLU A 77 -10.40 1.47 4.81
C GLU A 77 -10.89 2.37 3.67
N VAL A 78 -10.87 1.89 2.42
CA VAL A 78 -11.39 2.67 1.28
C VAL A 78 -12.85 3.05 1.49
N SER A 79 -13.66 2.11 2.00
CA SER A 79 -15.09 2.34 2.25
C SER A 79 -15.31 3.42 3.33
N GLN A 80 -14.57 3.36 4.44
CA GLN A 80 -14.65 4.36 5.51
C GLN A 80 -14.20 5.74 5.04
N ILE A 81 -13.13 5.82 4.24
CA ILE A 81 -12.65 7.10 3.69
C ILE A 81 -13.70 7.69 2.74
N GLU A 82 -14.35 6.88 1.90
CA GLU A 82 -15.41 7.35 0.99
C GLU A 82 -16.69 7.78 1.71
N ALA A 83 -17.03 7.12 2.82
CA ALA A 83 -18.14 7.50 3.67
C ALA A 83 -17.86 8.76 4.51
N GLY A 84 -16.59 9.20 4.59
CA GLY A 84 -16.19 10.30 5.46
C GLY A 84 -16.19 9.91 6.95
N GLU A 85 -16.11 8.62 7.26
CA GLU A 85 -16.20 8.06 8.61
C GLU A 85 -14.83 7.97 9.32
N VAL A 86 -13.76 8.43 8.67
CA VAL A 86 -12.40 8.38 9.22
C VAL A 86 -12.11 9.64 10.03
N GLU A 87 -12.03 9.48 11.35
CA GLU A 87 -11.57 10.52 12.27
C GLU A 87 -10.04 10.71 12.16
N ILE A 88 -9.57 11.97 12.22
CA ILE A 88 -8.15 12.32 12.12
C ILE A 88 -7.69 12.91 13.45
N GLU A 89 -6.67 12.31 14.04
CA GLU A 89 -6.04 12.80 15.27
C GLU A 89 -4.64 13.28 14.96
N LYS A 90 -4.46 14.60 14.85
CA LYS A 90 -3.18 15.19 14.48
C LYS A 90 -2.28 15.45 15.69
N VAL A 91 -0.99 15.20 15.50
CA VAL A 91 0.08 15.54 16.46
C VAL A 91 1.25 16.20 15.73
N GLU A 92 2.03 17.00 16.44
CA GLU A 92 3.30 17.52 15.94
C GLU A 92 4.39 16.45 16.09
N LEU A 93 5.02 16.06 14.98
CA LEU A 93 6.09 15.07 14.99
C LEU A 93 7.16 15.37 13.96
N ASN A 94 8.37 14.85 14.19
CA ASN A 94 9.41 14.84 13.17
C ASN A 94 9.21 13.64 12.24
N CYS A 95 8.91 13.92 10.97
CA CYS A 95 8.63 12.91 9.96
C CYS A 95 9.76 11.86 9.83
N ASN A 96 11.01 12.28 9.99
CA ASN A 96 12.16 11.38 9.87
C ASN A 96 12.14 10.25 10.92
N GLN A 97 11.53 10.47 12.10
CA GLN A 97 11.42 9.45 13.15
C GLN A 97 10.47 8.32 12.74
N VAL A 98 9.31 8.67 12.17
CA VAL A 98 8.32 7.71 11.66
C VAL A 98 8.93 6.87 10.53
N LEU A 99 9.62 7.52 9.59
CA LEU A 99 10.25 6.84 8.45
C LEU A 99 11.37 5.88 8.90
N ASN A 100 12.18 6.28 9.89
CA ASN A 100 13.21 5.40 10.44
C ASN A 100 12.60 4.17 11.14
N LYS A 101 11.50 4.34 11.90
CA LYS A 101 10.78 3.21 12.52
C LYS A 101 10.29 2.21 11.47
N ILE A 102 9.69 2.71 10.39
CA ILE A 102 9.17 1.85 9.31
C ILE A 102 10.31 1.18 8.55
N TYR A 103 11.41 1.90 8.28
CA TYR A 103 12.60 1.32 7.67
C TYR A 103 13.10 0.11 8.47
N ASN A 104 13.26 0.25 9.78
CA ASN A 104 13.73 -0.84 10.65
C ASN A 104 12.74 -2.02 10.68
N LYS A 105 11.44 -1.75 10.69
CA LYS A 105 10.37 -2.77 10.64
C LYS A 105 10.40 -3.59 9.33
N ARG A 106 10.66 -2.93 8.19
CA ARG A 106 10.61 -3.54 6.84
C ARG A 106 11.95 -4.06 6.33
N LEU A 107 13.04 -3.81 7.05
CA LEU A 107 14.38 -4.27 6.68
C LEU A 107 14.45 -5.78 6.50
N LEU A 108 13.84 -6.54 7.41
CA LEU A 108 13.83 -8.01 7.32
C LEU A 108 13.03 -8.53 6.12
N ASP A 109 11.92 -7.87 5.78
CA ASP A 109 11.09 -8.25 4.62
C ASP A 109 11.86 -8.06 3.32
N ALA A 110 12.56 -6.93 3.16
CA ALA A 110 13.40 -6.67 2.00
C ALA A 110 14.58 -7.65 1.90
N GLN A 111 15.22 -7.97 3.04
CA GLN A 111 16.31 -8.95 3.10
C GLN A 111 15.87 -10.36 2.70
N LYS A 112 14.71 -10.83 3.19
CA LYS A 112 14.14 -12.13 2.79
C LYS A 112 13.92 -12.23 1.28
N LYS A 113 13.63 -11.10 0.63
CA LYS A 113 13.43 -11.02 -0.82
C LYS A 113 14.69 -10.70 -1.62
N ASN A 114 15.85 -10.55 -0.97
CA ASN A 114 17.11 -10.13 -1.61
C ASN A 114 17.01 -8.78 -2.33
N VAL A 115 16.22 -7.84 -1.79
CA VAL A 115 16.10 -6.47 -2.28
C VAL A 115 16.86 -5.52 -1.36
N GLU A 116 17.71 -4.66 -1.92
CA GLU A 116 18.44 -3.65 -1.14
C GLU A 116 17.46 -2.59 -0.63
N PHE A 117 17.49 -2.28 0.67
CA PHE A 117 16.58 -1.28 1.25
C PHE A 117 17.37 -0.11 1.82
N LYS A 118 17.15 1.08 1.25
CA LYS A 118 17.91 2.30 1.53
C LYS A 118 17.08 3.33 2.27
N LEU A 119 17.75 4.10 3.13
CA LEU A 119 17.19 5.22 3.85
C LEU A 119 18.10 6.44 3.69
N ASP A 120 17.58 7.49 3.06
CA ASP A 120 18.29 8.76 2.83
C ASP A 120 17.44 9.94 3.33
N LEU A 121 17.54 10.22 4.63
CA LEU A 121 16.73 11.26 5.27
C LEU A 121 17.48 12.58 5.29
N CYS A 122 16.76 13.67 5.04
CA CYS A 122 17.27 15.03 5.22
C CYS A 122 17.81 15.22 6.65
N SER A 123 18.96 15.88 6.78
CA SER A 123 19.58 16.15 8.08
C SER A 123 18.81 17.14 8.95
N SER A 124 17.95 17.97 8.35
CA SER A 124 17.07 18.91 9.06
C SER A 124 15.94 18.19 9.80
N GLU A 125 15.49 18.76 10.92
CA GLU A 125 14.27 18.30 11.58
C GLU A 125 13.04 18.70 10.74
N LEU A 126 12.31 17.71 10.24
CA LEU A 126 11.16 17.89 9.34
C LEU A 126 9.85 17.71 10.12
N PHE A 127 9.45 18.78 10.82
CA PHE A 127 8.23 18.76 11.61
C PHE A 127 6.98 18.95 10.74
N ILE A 128 5.96 18.13 11.02
CA ILE A 128 4.64 18.17 10.41
C ILE A 128 3.56 17.98 11.48
N GLU A 129 2.39 18.57 11.26
CA GLU A 129 1.18 18.32 12.07
C GLU A 129 0.33 17.28 11.34
N ILE A 130 0.34 16.03 11.81
CA ILE A 130 -0.28 14.91 11.09
C ILE A 130 -0.74 13.81 12.03
N ASP A 131 -1.67 12.99 11.57
CA ASP A 131 -2.01 11.72 12.21
C ASP A 131 -0.94 10.68 11.88
N TRP A 132 -0.16 10.29 12.89
CA TRP A 132 1.02 9.45 12.72
C TRP A 132 0.67 8.01 12.33
N VAL A 133 -0.47 7.48 12.80
CA VAL A 133 -0.92 6.12 12.48
C VAL A 133 -1.29 6.04 11.01
N LYS A 134 -2.00 7.05 10.50
CA LYS A 134 -2.37 7.13 9.08
C LYS A 134 -1.15 7.42 8.20
N LEU A 135 -0.19 8.22 8.66
CA LEU A 135 1.08 8.39 7.96
C LEU A 135 1.86 7.08 7.88
N GLU A 136 2.01 6.36 8.99
CA GLU A 136 2.66 5.04 8.99
C GLU A 136 1.97 4.10 8.01
N ARG A 137 0.63 4.08 8.00
CA ARG A 137 -0.17 3.28 7.06
C ARG A 137 0.12 3.61 5.59
N ILE A 138 0.17 4.89 5.22
CA ILE A 138 0.52 5.32 3.84
C ILE A 138 1.89 4.76 3.46
N ILE A 139 2.89 4.98 4.30
CA ILE A 139 4.27 4.60 4.03
C ILE A 139 4.43 3.07 3.98
N ASP A 140 3.80 2.35 4.92
CA ASP A 140 3.84 0.88 4.96
C ASP A 140 3.25 0.26 3.68
N VAL A 141 2.11 0.79 3.19
CA VAL A 141 1.46 0.28 1.98
C VAL A 141 2.30 0.52 0.73
N LEU A 142 2.96 1.68 0.66
CA LEU A 142 3.84 2.01 -0.46
C LEU A 142 5.11 1.15 -0.46
N ILE A 143 5.74 0.96 0.70
CA ILE A 143 6.92 0.09 0.84
C ILE A 143 6.58 -1.37 0.55
N ASP A 144 5.44 -1.86 1.06
CA ASP A 144 5.00 -3.24 0.81
C ASP A 144 4.84 -3.50 -0.69
N ASN A 145 4.20 -2.57 -1.42
CA ASN A 145 4.11 -2.64 -2.87
C ASN A 145 5.50 -2.61 -3.53
N SER A 146 6.36 -1.66 -3.17
CA SER A 146 7.69 -1.54 -3.75
C SER A 146 8.55 -2.79 -3.53
N ILE A 147 8.54 -3.38 -2.33
CA ILE A 147 9.23 -4.65 -2.05
C ILE A 147 8.58 -5.78 -2.84
N LYS A 148 7.26 -5.89 -2.87
CA LYS A 148 6.51 -6.94 -3.58
C LYS A 148 6.76 -6.95 -5.09
N TYR A 149 6.89 -5.80 -5.73
CA TYR A 149 7.07 -5.70 -7.19
C TYR A 149 8.53 -5.53 -7.63
N THR A 150 9.47 -5.47 -6.70
CA THR A 150 10.91 -5.51 -6.97
C THR A 150 11.44 -6.93 -6.82
N SER A 151 11.94 -7.53 -7.91
CA SER A 151 12.57 -8.86 -7.89
C SER A 151 14.07 -8.78 -7.62
N LYS A 152 14.73 -7.74 -8.14
CA LYS A 152 16.15 -7.45 -7.94
C LYS A 152 16.37 -5.95 -8.04
N GLY A 153 17.29 -5.42 -7.22
CA GLY A 153 17.62 -4.01 -7.19
C GLY A 153 17.34 -3.43 -5.81
N TYR A 154 16.75 -2.23 -5.75
CA TYR A 154 16.54 -1.54 -4.48
C TYR A 154 15.16 -0.91 -4.33
N VAL A 155 14.79 -0.72 -3.08
CA VAL A 155 13.73 0.19 -2.62
C VAL A 155 14.40 1.24 -1.74
N SER A 156 14.01 2.50 -1.86
CA SER A 156 14.57 3.59 -1.05
C SER A 156 13.50 4.52 -0.52
N ILE A 157 13.66 4.93 0.73
CA ILE A 157 12.93 6.04 1.33
C ILE A 157 13.86 7.25 1.38
N SER A 158 13.42 8.40 0.89
CA SER A 158 14.15 9.65 1.11
C SER A 158 13.26 10.82 1.48
N THR A 159 13.82 11.82 2.16
CA THR A 159 13.11 13.07 2.49
C THR A 159 13.84 14.31 2.02
N LYS A 160 13.05 15.32 1.62
CA LYS A 160 13.54 16.65 1.25
C LYS A 160 12.58 17.72 1.77
N GLU A 161 13.12 18.89 2.05
CA GLU A 161 12.33 20.10 2.25
C GLU A 161 12.29 20.89 0.93
N ILE A 162 11.09 21.16 0.43
CA ILE A 162 10.88 21.91 -0.82
C ILE A 162 9.73 22.88 -0.59
N ASP A 163 9.96 24.19 -0.80
CA ASP A 163 8.93 25.24 -0.70
C ASP A 163 8.08 25.16 0.58
N ASN A 164 8.74 25.01 1.73
CA ASN A 164 8.11 24.84 3.05
C ASN A 164 7.18 23.61 3.16
N ASN A 165 7.40 22.58 2.34
CA ASN A 165 6.79 21.27 2.47
C ASN A 165 7.84 20.21 2.77
N VAL A 166 7.45 19.24 3.60
CA VAL A 166 8.17 17.98 3.77
C VAL A 166 7.74 17.04 2.65
N CYS A 167 8.68 16.70 1.78
CA CYS A 167 8.49 15.76 0.68
C CYS A 167 9.14 14.42 1.04
N ILE A 168 8.37 13.34 0.94
CA ILE A 168 8.80 11.96 1.17
C ILE A 168 8.74 11.24 -0.18
N TYR A 169 9.84 10.59 -0.55
CA TYR A 169 9.96 9.82 -1.78
C TYR A 169 10.15 8.35 -1.44
N ILE A 170 9.36 7.50 -2.09
CA ILE A 170 9.51 6.04 -2.06
C ILE A 170 9.77 5.61 -3.49
N THR A 171 10.98 5.12 -3.72
CA THR A 171 11.46 4.76 -5.06
C THR A 171 11.83 3.29 -5.09
N ASP A 172 11.43 2.59 -6.13
CA ASP A 172 11.80 1.21 -6.39
C ASP A 172 12.30 1.02 -7.82
N THR A 173 13.10 -0.04 -8.02
CA THR A 173 13.58 -0.48 -9.34
C THR A 173 12.80 -1.70 -9.84
N GLY A 174 11.51 -1.80 -9.48
CA GLY A 174 10.67 -2.93 -9.81
C GLY A 174 10.22 -2.94 -11.27
N ILE A 175 9.18 -3.74 -11.55
CA ILE A 175 8.65 -3.93 -12.91
C ILE A 175 8.08 -2.65 -13.54
N GLY A 176 7.74 -1.63 -12.74
CA GLY A 176 7.06 -0.42 -13.18
C GLY A 176 5.75 -0.67 -13.94
N PHE A 177 5.12 0.40 -14.42
CA PHE A 177 3.91 0.34 -15.24
C PHE A 177 3.87 1.50 -16.23
N ASP A 178 2.92 1.48 -17.17
CA ASP A 178 2.79 2.52 -18.19
C ASP A 178 2.17 3.78 -17.58
N LYS A 179 2.75 4.95 -17.87
CA LYS A 179 2.27 6.25 -17.35
C LYS A 179 0.81 6.53 -17.68
N SER A 180 0.29 6.02 -18.81
CA SER A 180 -1.13 6.12 -19.18
C SER A 180 -2.06 5.43 -18.19
N GLN A 181 -1.53 4.53 -17.35
CA GLN A 181 -2.29 3.79 -16.34
C GLN A 181 -2.30 4.49 -14.98
N THR A 182 -1.50 5.54 -14.77
CA THR A 182 -1.39 6.22 -13.47
C THR A 182 -2.74 6.71 -12.93
N GLU A 183 -3.51 7.45 -13.72
CA GLU A 183 -4.82 7.95 -13.27
C GLU A 183 -5.79 6.81 -12.95
N ARG A 184 -5.70 5.71 -13.71
CA ARG A 184 -6.48 4.51 -13.47
C ARG A 184 -6.05 3.79 -12.20
N LEU A 185 -4.76 3.72 -11.85
CA LEU A 185 -4.31 3.04 -10.63
C LEU A 185 -4.63 3.81 -9.35
N LEU A 186 -4.79 5.13 -9.45
CA LEU A 186 -5.19 5.99 -8.33
C LEU A 186 -6.70 6.09 -8.16
N ALA A 187 -7.48 5.80 -9.20
CA ALA A 187 -8.92 5.73 -9.09
C ALA A 187 -9.31 4.59 -8.14
N PRO A 188 -10.36 4.77 -7.34
CA PRO A 188 -10.92 3.64 -6.62
C PRO A 188 -11.49 2.65 -7.63
N PHE A 189 -11.43 1.36 -7.30
CA PHE A 189 -12.19 0.33 -7.99
C PHE A 189 -11.71 -0.02 -9.40
N THR A 190 -10.46 0.28 -9.71
CA THR A 190 -9.85 0.11 -11.04
C THR A 190 -8.68 -0.84 -10.99
N GLN A 191 -8.87 -2.05 -11.53
CA GLN A 191 -7.79 -2.99 -11.77
C GLN A 191 -7.31 -2.91 -13.22
N GLU A 192 -6.04 -3.24 -13.44
CA GLU A 192 -5.58 -3.69 -14.75
C GLU A 192 -6.31 -5.00 -15.12
N VAL A 193 -7.04 -5.01 -16.22
CA VAL A 193 -7.45 -6.24 -16.92
C VAL A 193 -6.99 -6.00 -18.36
N GLU A 194 -6.12 -6.82 -18.96
CA GLU A 194 -6.40 -8.16 -19.51
C GLU A 194 -5.25 -9.16 -19.27
N GLY A 195 -5.56 -10.46 -19.19
CA GLY A 195 -4.59 -11.56 -19.34
C GLY A 195 -4.58 -12.60 -18.20
N TYR A 196 -4.88 -13.85 -18.55
CA TYR A 196 -4.88 -15.06 -17.68
C TYR A 196 -3.49 -15.53 -17.21
N THR A 197 -2.46 -14.68 -17.31
CA THR A 197 -1.08 -15.03 -16.95
C THR A 197 -0.50 -13.92 -16.10
N ARG A 198 -0.63 -14.01 -14.77
CA ARG A 198 0.04 -13.09 -13.85
C ARG A 198 0.76 -13.84 -12.73
N PRO A 199 2.09 -13.64 -12.59
CA PRO A 199 2.82 -14.09 -11.41
C PRO A 199 2.64 -13.16 -10.20
N TYR A 200 1.92 -12.03 -10.33
CA TYR A 200 1.71 -11.07 -9.24
C TYR A 200 0.21 -10.76 -9.05
N GLU A 201 -0.38 -11.30 -7.98
CA GLU A 201 -1.78 -11.06 -7.56
C GLU A 201 -1.93 -9.74 -6.79
N GLY A 202 -3.09 -9.08 -6.91
CA GLY A 202 -3.44 -7.94 -6.06
C GLY A 202 -4.60 -7.10 -6.63
N VAL A 203 -5.50 -6.65 -5.74
CA VAL A 203 -6.70 -5.90 -6.14
C VAL A 203 -6.44 -4.41 -6.40
N GLY A 204 -5.17 -3.99 -6.43
CA GLY A 204 -4.76 -2.61 -6.68
C GLY A 204 -5.13 -1.62 -5.57
N LEU A 205 -5.76 -2.09 -4.49
CA LEU A 205 -6.28 -1.20 -3.44
C LEU A 205 -5.22 -0.49 -2.62
N GLY A 206 -4.01 -1.05 -2.48
CA GLY A 206 -2.97 -0.45 -1.65
C GLY A 206 -2.62 0.97 -2.12
N LEU A 207 -2.41 1.16 -3.41
CA LEU A 207 -2.08 2.48 -3.94
C LEU A 207 -3.25 3.46 -3.78
N THR A 208 -4.49 3.00 -3.97
CA THR A 208 -5.69 3.80 -3.71
C THR A 208 -5.80 4.21 -2.24
N VAL A 209 -5.51 3.32 -1.28
CA VAL A 209 -5.49 3.62 0.16
C VAL A 209 -4.46 4.70 0.46
N ALA A 210 -3.22 4.53 -0.02
CA ALA A 210 -2.14 5.50 0.18
C ALA A 210 -2.51 6.88 -0.40
N TYR A 211 -3.08 6.91 -1.60
CA TYR A 211 -3.55 8.13 -2.25
C TYR A 211 -4.66 8.82 -1.45
N LYS A 212 -5.72 8.09 -1.10
CA LYS A 212 -6.88 8.63 -0.38
C LYS A 212 -6.50 9.11 1.02
N LEU A 213 -5.68 8.36 1.76
CA LEU A 213 -5.18 8.78 3.08
C LEU A 213 -4.29 10.03 2.96
N THR A 214 -3.41 10.09 1.97
CA THR A 214 -2.59 11.29 1.74
C THR A 214 -3.46 12.52 1.50
N LYS A 215 -4.53 12.38 0.71
CA LYS A 215 -5.50 13.46 0.47
C LYS A 215 -6.31 13.82 1.71
N LEU A 216 -6.74 12.82 2.47
CA LEU A 216 -7.47 13.01 3.73
C LEU A 216 -6.62 13.79 4.75
N LEU A 217 -5.31 13.53 4.80
CA LEU A 217 -4.35 14.24 5.64
C LEU A 217 -3.95 15.63 5.09
N GLY A 218 -4.56 16.08 3.99
CA GLY A 218 -4.28 17.39 3.38
C GLY A 218 -2.97 17.46 2.60
N GLY A 219 -2.39 16.31 2.26
CA GLY A 219 -1.14 16.22 1.50
C GLY A 219 -1.32 16.14 -0.02
N ASN A 220 -0.20 16.22 -0.71
CA ASN A 220 -0.11 15.93 -2.14
C ASN A 220 0.49 14.55 -2.39
N PHE A 221 -0.01 13.88 -3.42
CA PHE A 221 0.42 12.55 -3.85
C PHE A 221 0.72 12.61 -5.34
N GLU A 222 1.93 12.28 -5.72
CA GLU A 222 2.42 12.20 -7.08
C GLU A 222 3.07 10.84 -7.31
N ILE A 223 2.87 10.25 -8.49
CA ILE A 223 3.48 8.97 -8.85
C ILE A 223 3.99 9.02 -10.29
N SER A 224 5.20 8.52 -10.47
CA SER A 224 5.86 8.38 -11.76
C SER A 224 6.38 6.95 -11.89
N SER A 225 6.11 6.31 -13.01
CA SER A 225 6.56 4.94 -13.27
C SER A 225 6.91 4.78 -14.73
N GLU A 226 7.89 3.92 -14.99
CA GLU A 226 8.20 3.46 -16.34
C GLU A 226 8.43 1.96 -16.32
N LYS A 227 7.80 1.27 -17.28
CA LYS A 227 7.91 -0.18 -17.42
C LYS A 227 9.38 -0.64 -17.45
N ASN A 228 9.70 -1.59 -16.59
CA ASN A 228 11.01 -2.18 -16.32
C ASN A 228 12.09 -1.22 -15.76
N LYS A 229 11.71 0.00 -15.36
CA LYS A 229 12.63 0.93 -14.66
C LYS A 229 12.25 1.16 -13.21
N GLY A 230 11.00 0.87 -12.85
CA GLY A 230 10.48 0.99 -11.49
C GLY A 230 9.52 2.16 -11.33
N THR A 231 9.28 2.52 -10.07
CA THR A 231 8.26 3.49 -9.68
C THR A 231 8.82 4.43 -8.62
N GLU A 232 8.44 5.70 -8.70
CA GLU A 232 8.67 6.69 -7.65
C GLU A 232 7.32 7.27 -7.23
N VAL A 233 7.07 7.23 -5.93
CA VAL A 233 5.93 7.89 -5.29
C VAL A 233 6.46 9.03 -4.42
N LYS A 234 5.93 10.22 -4.65
CA LYS A 234 6.20 11.42 -3.86
C LYS A 234 4.94 11.80 -3.11
N ILE A 235 5.03 11.85 -1.78
CA ILE A 235 3.99 12.46 -0.94
C ILE A 235 4.55 13.69 -0.25
N SER A 236 3.72 14.71 -0.03
CA SER A 236 4.17 15.93 0.63
C SER A 236 3.13 16.55 1.55
N PHE A 237 3.61 17.12 2.65
CA PHE A 237 2.82 17.78 3.68
C PHE A 237 3.43 19.14 4.05
N PRO A 238 2.62 20.14 4.43
CA PRO A 238 3.12 21.41 4.91
C PRO A 238 4.05 21.23 6.12
N LYS A 239 5.24 21.83 6.05
CA LYS A 239 6.18 21.87 7.17
C LYS A 239 5.67 22.87 8.21
N ILE A 240 5.78 22.50 9.48
CA ILE A 240 5.57 23.41 10.60
C ILE A 240 6.90 23.76 11.27
N ASN A 241 6.93 24.89 11.97
CA ASN A 241 8.04 25.22 12.85
C ASN A 241 7.89 24.40 14.13
N GLY A 242 8.63 23.28 14.24
CA GLY A 242 8.48 22.38 15.38
C GLY A 242 8.88 23.01 16.70
N ASN A 243 8.07 22.79 17.74
CA ASN A 243 8.45 23.03 19.11
C ASN A 243 8.93 21.71 19.73
N LYS A 244 10.22 21.64 20.13
CA LYS A 244 10.82 20.45 20.76
C LYS A 244 10.15 20.01 22.06
N SER A 245 9.26 20.83 22.63
CA SER A 245 8.55 20.55 23.89
C SER A 245 7.29 19.70 23.72
N ASN A 246 6.76 19.54 22.50
CA ASN A 246 5.50 18.81 22.24
C ASN A 246 5.66 17.60 21.32
N THR A 247 6.90 17.19 21.05
CA THR A 247 7.17 15.97 20.28
C THR A 247 6.53 14.77 20.96
N ALA A 248 5.72 14.03 20.21
CA ALA A 248 5.13 12.73 20.57
C ALA A 248 6.18 11.61 20.74
N LEU A 249 7.28 11.90 21.47
CA LEU A 249 8.29 10.93 21.89
C LEU A 249 7.72 9.91 22.87
N GLU A 250 6.59 10.19 23.52
CA GLU A 250 5.92 9.27 24.44
C GLU A 250 4.93 8.31 23.75
N ILE A 251 4.63 8.51 22.45
CA ILE A 251 3.65 7.69 21.70
C ILE A 251 4.33 6.70 20.73
N LEU A 252 5.61 6.92 20.38
CA LEU A 252 6.35 6.15 19.37
C LEU A 252 7.20 5.00 19.95
#